data_AF-A0A7C2D0A2-F1
#
_entry.id   AF-A0A7C2D0A2-F1
#
_cell.length_a   1.000
_cell.length_b   1.000
_cell.length_c   1.000
_cell.angle_alpha   90.00
_cell.angle_beta   90.00
_cell.angle_gamma   90.00
#
_symmetry.space_group_name_H-M   'P 1'
#
loop_
_entity.id
_entity.type
_entity.pdbx_description
1 polymer ?
#
loop_
_entity_poly.entity_id
_entity_poly.type
_entity_poly.pdbx_seq_one_letter_code
_entity_poly.pdbx_strand_id
1 'polypeptide(L)'
;MCPRSGAHSPGPARSHSPTSCCCTPVPSGTRTAHPTEENAALIVEVAESSSAYDCQAKAPLHARHGIAEAWLVDLEAEAADVYRSPAGKGYDDERKLRGGDALSPLAFPAVALTEEGVLGPSRAQA
;
A
#
# COMPACT_ATOMS: atom_id res chain seq x y z
N MET A 1 49.32 -0.59 -0.38
CA MET A 1 48.26 -0.32 0.60
C MET A 1 46.96 -0.08 -0.15
N CYS A 2 45.91 -0.87 0.09
CA CYS A 2 44.56 -0.65 -0.42
C CYS A 2 43.62 -0.55 0.79
N PRO A 3 42.75 0.48 0.93
CA PRO A 3 41.83 0.53 2.04
C PRO A 3 40.71 -0.49 1.82
N ARG A 4 40.44 -1.25 2.87
CA ARG A 4 39.44 -2.31 2.97
C ARG A 4 38.06 -1.65 2.99
N SER A 5 37.32 -1.72 1.88
CA SER A 5 35.89 -1.37 1.85
C SER A 5 35.14 -2.29 2.80
N GLY A 6 34.63 -1.73 3.90
CA GLY A 6 33.67 -2.40 4.77
C GLY A 6 32.35 -2.49 4.02
N ALA A 7 32.08 -3.65 3.43
CA ALA A 7 30.72 -4.01 3.04
C ALA A 7 29.90 -4.15 4.32
N HIS A 8 29.05 -3.16 4.60
CA HIS A 8 27.95 -3.33 5.55
C HIS A 8 27.00 -4.37 4.93
N SER A 9 27.07 -5.61 5.42
CA SER A 9 26.04 -6.60 5.17
C SER A 9 24.72 -6.08 5.75
N PRO A 10 23.63 -5.95 4.97
CA PRO A 10 22.32 -5.76 5.57
C PRO A 10 22.01 -7.02 6.38
N GLY A 11 21.78 -6.84 7.68
CA GLY A 11 21.32 -7.91 8.57
C GLY A 11 19.99 -8.49 8.08
N PRO A 12 19.61 -9.70 8.50
CA PRO A 12 18.41 -10.35 8.01
C PRO A 12 17.21 -9.43 8.24
N ALA A 13 16.49 -9.13 7.14
CA ALA A 13 15.20 -8.45 7.19
C ALA A 13 14.34 -9.20 8.22
N ARG A 14 14.08 -8.57 9.35
CA ARG A 14 13.09 -9.06 10.29
C ARG A 14 11.80 -9.11 9.49
N SER A 15 11.26 -10.31 9.31
CA SER A 15 9.96 -10.56 8.68
C SER A 15 8.88 -9.93 9.56
N HIS A 16 8.72 -8.60 9.48
CA HIS A 16 7.50 -7.93 9.88
C HIS A 16 6.58 -8.08 8.68
N SER A 17 5.80 -9.16 8.65
CA SER A 17 4.72 -9.29 7.68
C SER A 17 3.89 -8.00 7.75
N PRO A 18 3.77 -7.22 6.65
CA PRO A 18 2.95 -6.02 6.68
C PRO A 18 1.49 -6.41 6.90
N THR A 19 0.78 -5.56 7.63
CA THR A 19 -0.63 -5.74 7.98
C THR A 19 -1.50 -5.42 6.76
N SER A 20 -1.58 -6.32 5.79
CA SER A 20 -2.39 -6.11 4.58
C SER A 20 -3.88 -6.13 4.91
N CYS A 21 -4.61 -5.08 4.53
CA CYS A 21 -6.07 -5.02 4.61
C CYS A 21 -6.67 -5.11 3.20
N CYS A 22 -7.41 -6.18 2.92
CA CYS A 22 -8.12 -6.37 1.66
C CYS A 22 -9.58 -5.90 1.80
N CYS A 23 -10.07 -5.09 0.86
CA CYS A 23 -11.47 -4.67 0.78
C CYS A 23 -12.11 -5.18 -0.52
N THR A 24 -13.33 -5.70 -0.42
CA THR A 24 -14.16 -6.07 -1.57
C THR A 24 -15.53 -5.43 -1.43
N PRO A 25 -16.10 -4.84 -2.51
CA PRO A 25 -17.50 -4.48 -2.51
C PRO A 25 -18.29 -5.79 -2.48
N VAL A 26 -19.00 -6.04 -1.38
CA VAL A 26 -19.87 -7.21 -1.27
C VAL A 26 -21.01 -7.08 -2.30
N PRO A 27 -21.17 -8.01 -3.25
CA PRO A 27 -22.45 -8.10 -3.95
C PRO A 27 -23.50 -8.45 -2.89
N SER A 28 -24.67 -7.81 -2.94
CA SER A 28 -25.75 -7.99 -1.97
C SER A 28 -26.15 -9.48 -1.87
N GLY A 29 -25.52 -10.25 -0.98
CA GLY A 29 -25.80 -11.69 -0.86
C GLY A 29 -24.80 -12.58 -0.13
N THR A 30 -23.54 -12.21 0.09
CA THR A 30 -22.57 -13.13 0.74
C THR A 30 -21.81 -12.45 1.86
N ARG A 31 -22.31 -12.63 3.09
CA ARG A 31 -21.82 -12.01 4.33
C ARG A 31 -20.67 -12.79 5.00
N THR A 32 -20.03 -13.73 4.29
CA THR A 32 -19.14 -14.74 4.90
C THR A 32 -17.84 -15.02 4.12
N ALA A 33 -17.63 -14.43 2.94
CA ALA A 33 -16.36 -14.60 2.24
C ALA A 33 -15.32 -13.63 2.82
N HIS A 34 -14.27 -14.15 3.45
CA HIS A 34 -13.10 -13.32 3.75
C HIS A 34 -12.46 -12.89 2.43
N PRO A 35 -12.11 -11.60 2.27
CA PRO A 35 -11.45 -11.13 1.07
C PRO A 35 -10.09 -11.82 0.97
N THR A 36 -9.93 -12.62 -0.09
CA THR A 36 -8.62 -13.12 -0.51
C THR A 36 -7.99 -12.10 -1.45
N GLU A 37 -6.65 -12.10 -1.55
CA GLU A 37 -5.93 -11.20 -2.46
C GLU A 37 -6.42 -11.33 -3.91
N GLU A 38 -6.83 -12.53 -4.30
CA GLU A 38 -7.35 -12.86 -5.64
C GLU A 38 -8.73 -12.24 -5.95
N ASN A 39 -9.47 -11.78 -4.94
CA ASN A 39 -10.78 -11.16 -5.12
C ASN A 39 -10.85 -9.74 -4.57
N ALA A 40 -9.74 -9.20 -4.06
CA ALA A 40 -9.67 -7.86 -3.48
C ALA A 40 -9.90 -6.78 -4.55
N ALA A 41 -10.85 -5.87 -4.31
CA ALA A 41 -11.06 -4.71 -5.18
C ALA A 41 -10.16 -3.53 -4.81
N LEU A 42 -9.68 -3.51 -3.57
CA LEU A 42 -8.69 -2.59 -3.03
C LEU A 42 -7.81 -3.34 -2.02
N ILE A 43 -6.50 -3.18 -2.11
CA ILE A 43 -5.56 -3.56 -1.05
C ILE A 43 -4.96 -2.31 -0.44
N VAL A 44 -4.92 -2.23 0.88
CA VAL A 44 -4.19 -1.19 1.62
C VAL A 44 -3.10 -1.85 2.45
N GLU A 45 -1.86 -1.49 2.18
CA GLU A 45 -0.67 -1.89 2.91
C GLU A 45 -0.19 -0.70 3.75
N VAL A 46 -0.02 -0.90 5.06
CA VAL A 46 0.49 0.13 5.96
C VAL A 46 1.89 -0.24 6.41
N ALA A 47 2.85 0.65 6.17
CA ALA A 47 4.25 0.46 6.48
C ALA A 47 4.76 1.46 7.51
N GLU A 48 5.60 0.96 8.42
CA GLU A 48 6.45 1.75 9.30
C GLU A 48 7.91 1.58 8.82
N SER A 49 8.57 2.68 8.43
CA SER A 49 9.99 2.80 8.07
C SER A 49 10.56 1.72 7.13
N SER A 50 10.95 0.56 7.67
CA SER A 50 11.60 -0.53 6.94
C SER A 50 10.62 -1.37 6.10
N SER A 51 9.32 -1.29 6.37
CA SER A 51 8.31 -2.07 5.65
C SER A 51 7.87 -1.42 4.35
N ALA A 52 8.21 -0.15 4.10
CA ALA A 52 7.78 0.56 2.90
C ALA A 52 8.41 -0.06 1.65
N TYR A 53 9.71 -0.38 1.71
CA TYR A 53 10.41 -1.05 0.61
C TYR A 53 9.86 -2.44 0.32
N ASP A 54 9.53 -3.21 1.36
CA ASP A 54 8.93 -4.54 1.20
C ASP A 54 7.56 -4.45 0.54
N CYS A 55 6.73 -3.49 0.96
CA CYS A 55 5.41 -3.28 0.37
C CYS A 55 5.50 -2.77 -1.09
N GLN A 56 6.46 -1.90 -1.41
CA GLN A 56 6.72 -1.48 -2.79
C GLN A 56 7.10 -2.67 -3.68
N ALA A 57 7.89 -3.61 -3.16
CA ALA A 57 8.25 -4.83 -3.88
C ALA A 57 7.04 -5.77 -4.11
N LYS A 58 6.00 -5.68 -3.26
CA LYS A 58 4.76 -6.47 -3.36
C LYS A 58 3.72 -5.86 -4.32
N ALA A 59 3.76 -4.56 -4.60
CA ALA A 59 2.83 -3.92 -5.54
C ALA A 59 2.79 -4.59 -6.95
N PRO A 60 3.93 -4.93 -7.59
CA PRO A 60 3.96 -5.73 -8.81
C PRO A 60 3.25 -7.09 -8.72
N LEU A 61 3.25 -7.73 -7.54
CA LEU A 61 2.56 -9.00 -7.33
C LEU A 61 1.05 -8.78 -7.34
N HIS A 62 0.57 -7.74 -6.66
CA HIS A 62 -0.85 -7.39 -6.67
C HIS A 62 -1.39 -7.08 -8.07
N ALA A 63 -0.61 -6.37 -8.89
CA ALA A 63 -0.97 -6.13 -10.28
C ALA A 63 -1.12 -7.42 -11.09
N ARG A 64 -0.24 -8.41 -10.88
CA ARG A 64 -0.31 -9.72 -11.55
C ARG A 64 -1.53 -10.54 -11.11
N HIS A 65 -2.00 -10.33 -9.89
CA HIS A 65 -3.24 -10.90 -9.40
C HIS A 65 -4.49 -10.15 -9.91
N GLY A 66 -4.32 -9.08 -10.70
CA GLY A 66 -5.42 -8.34 -11.32
C GLY A 66 -6.17 -7.42 -10.34
N ILE A 67 -5.56 -7.10 -9.20
CA ILE A 67 -6.14 -6.16 -8.25
C ILE A 67 -6.22 -4.78 -8.90
N ALA A 68 -7.42 -4.20 -8.91
CA ALA A 68 -7.69 -2.96 -9.62
C ALA A 68 -6.97 -1.75 -9.00
N GLU A 69 -6.76 -1.78 -7.68
CA GLU A 69 -6.18 -0.69 -6.92
C GLU A 69 -5.43 -1.19 -5.68
N ALA A 70 -4.22 -0.67 -5.46
CA ALA A 70 -3.42 -0.93 -4.26
C ALA A 70 -2.91 0.40 -3.68
N TRP A 71 -3.00 0.56 -2.37
CA TRP A 71 -2.52 1.74 -1.64
C TRP A 71 -1.41 1.32 -0.69
N LEU A 72 -0.27 1.96 -0.79
CA LEU A 72 0.82 1.83 0.17
C LEU A 72 0.89 3.08 1.02
N VAL A 73 0.57 2.94 2.30
CA VAL A 73 0.62 4.00 3.29
C VAL A 73 1.97 3.97 4.01
N ASP A 74 2.76 5.02 3.85
CA ASP A 74 4.01 5.24 4.57
C ASP A 74 3.78 6.27 5.69
N LEU A 75 3.75 5.78 6.93
CA LEU A 75 3.48 6.61 8.11
C LEU A 75 4.68 7.48 8.50
N GLU A 76 5.91 7.10 8.16
CA GLU A 76 7.09 7.92 8.44
C GLU A 76 7.20 9.06 7.43
N ALA A 77 6.97 8.73 6.16
CA ALA A 77 7.00 9.72 5.10
C ALA A 77 5.73 10.56 5.04
N GLU A 78 4.73 10.32 5.89
CA GLU A 78 3.41 10.97 5.88
C GLU A 78 2.82 11.06 4.46
N ALA A 79 2.67 9.91 3.80
CA ALA A 79 2.07 9.82 2.48
C ALA A 79 1.49 8.45 2.15
N ALA A 80 0.64 8.44 1.13
CA ALA A 80 0.17 7.21 0.52
C ALA A 80 0.50 7.18 -0.98
N ASP A 81 1.09 6.09 -1.45
CA ASP A 81 1.27 5.76 -2.86
C ASP A 81 0.06 4.94 -3.34
N VAL A 82 -0.63 5.44 -4.36
CA VAL A 82 -1.83 4.83 -4.95
C VAL A 82 -1.47 4.27 -6.30
N TYR A 83 -1.73 2.98 -6.50
CA TYR A 83 -1.45 2.25 -7.72
C TYR A 83 -2.75 1.76 -8.35
N ARG A 84 -2.96 2.02 -9.64
CA ARG A 84 -4.18 1.72 -10.40
C ARG A 84 -3.86 1.25 -11.80
N SER A 85 -4.85 0.67 -12.47
CA SER A 85 -4.72 0.14 -13.83
C SER A 85 -3.60 -0.91 -13.94
N PRO A 86 -3.81 -2.12 -13.39
CA PRO A 86 -2.80 -3.17 -13.43
C PRO A 86 -2.46 -3.53 -14.88
N ALA A 87 -1.17 -3.48 -15.22
CA ALA A 87 -0.65 -3.69 -16.56
C ALA A 87 0.73 -4.36 -16.55
N GLY A 88 0.88 -5.42 -17.35
CA GLY A 88 2.16 -6.10 -17.55
C GLY A 88 2.80 -6.61 -16.26
N LYS A 89 3.77 -5.86 -15.72
CA LYS A 89 4.54 -6.21 -14.52
C LYS A 89 4.18 -5.37 -13.29
N GLY A 90 3.26 -4.42 -13.38
CA GLY A 90 2.95 -3.46 -12.32
C GLY A 90 1.66 -2.68 -12.61
N TYR A 91 1.63 -1.42 -12.22
CA TYR A 91 0.48 -0.53 -12.43
C TYR A 91 0.88 0.59 -13.40
N ASP A 92 -0.04 0.99 -14.28
CA ASP A 92 0.21 2.09 -15.24
C ASP A 92 -0.12 3.47 -14.66
N ASP A 93 -0.92 3.54 -13.60
CA ASP A 93 -1.28 4.78 -12.92
C ASP A 93 -0.77 4.75 -11.48
N GLU A 94 0.21 5.61 -11.18
CA GLU A 94 0.82 5.75 -9.86
C GLU A 94 0.66 7.20 -9.39
N ARG A 95 0.05 7.39 -8.21
CA ARG A 95 -0.19 8.71 -7.64
C ARG A 95 0.20 8.75 -6.17
N LYS A 96 1.01 9.74 -5.81
CA LYS A 96 1.32 10.05 -4.41
C LYS A 96 0.28 11.02 -3.84
N LEU A 97 -0.30 10.66 -2.71
CA LEU A 97 -1.19 11.51 -1.91
C LEU A 97 -0.39 12.15 -0.79
N ARG A 98 -0.39 13.49 -0.76
CA ARG A 98 0.30 14.29 0.26
C ARG A 98 -0.47 15.58 0.53
N GLY A 99 -0.27 16.17 1.71
CA GLY A 99 -0.60 17.57 1.97
C GLY A 99 -2.07 17.91 1.75
N GLY A 100 -2.98 17.15 2.34
CA GLY A 100 -4.43 17.42 2.24
C GLY A 100 -5.09 17.02 0.92
N ASP A 101 -4.37 16.33 0.03
CA ASP A 101 -4.96 15.68 -1.15
C ASP A 101 -6.17 14.82 -0.78
N ALA A 102 -7.14 14.71 -1.68
CA ALA A 102 -8.27 13.81 -1.53
C ALA A 102 -8.47 12.94 -2.78
N LEU A 103 -8.89 11.71 -2.57
CA LEU A 103 -9.30 10.78 -3.62
C LEU A 103 -10.39 9.84 -3.15
N SER A 104 -11.11 9.27 -4.11
CA SER A 104 -12.01 8.15 -3.85
C SER A 104 -11.40 6.84 -4.35
N PRO A 105 -11.45 5.74 -3.58
CA PRO A 105 -11.13 4.41 -4.09
C PRO A 105 -12.05 4.02 -5.26
N LEU A 106 -11.51 3.30 -6.24
CA LEU A 106 -12.25 2.78 -7.40
C LEU A 106 -13.43 1.90 -6.98
N ALA A 107 -13.24 1.08 -5.94
CA ALA A 107 -14.29 0.22 -5.39
C ALA A 107 -15.38 1.01 -4.63
N PHE A 108 -15.08 2.23 -4.18
CA PHE A 108 -15.95 3.07 -3.35
C PHE A 108 -15.95 4.52 -3.83
N PRO A 109 -16.45 4.81 -5.05
CA PRO A 109 -16.34 6.15 -5.66
C PRO A 109 -17.08 7.24 -4.88
N ALA A 110 -18.09 6.85 -4.09
CA ALA A 110 -18.86 7.76 -3.23
C ALA A 110 -18.13 8.17 -1.94
N VAL A 111 -17.00 7.53 -1.61
CA VAL A 111 -16.22 7.80 -0.39
C VAL A 111 -14.99 8.61 -0.78
N ALA A 112 -14.98 9.90 -0.45
CA ALA A 112 -13.79 10.73 -0.58
C ALA A 112 -12.94 10.58 0.69
N LEU A 113 -11.70 10.14 0.52
CA LEU A 113 -10.70 10.04 1.57
C LEU A 113 -9.67 11.15 1.37
N THR A 114 -9.46 11.97 2.40
CA THR A 114 -8.34 12.90 2.46
C THR A 114 -7.09 12.16 2.91
N GLU A 115 -5.91 12.69 2.59
CA GLU A 115 -4.65 12.14 3.06
C GLU A 115 -4.61 12.01 4.59
N GLU A 116 -5.01 13.05 5.33
CA GLU A 116 -5.17 12.96 6.79
C GLU A 116 -6.17 11.88 7.25
N GLY A 117 -7.25 11.64 6.48
CA GLY A 117 -8.22 10.58 6.77
C GLY A 117 -7.65 9.17 6.53
N VAL A 118 -6.63 9.05 5.67
CA VAL A 118 -5.93 7.79 5.36
C VAL A 118 -4.80 7.54 6.36
N LEU A 119 -4.01 8.56 6.67
CA LEU A 119 -2.85 8.45 7.57
C LEU A 119 -3.26 8.49 9.05
N GLY A 120 -4.41 9.08 9.37
CA GLY A 120 -4.76 9.45 10.73
C GLY A 120 -4.02 10.72 11.18
N PRO A 121 -4.25 11.17 12.44
CA PRO A 121 -3.62 12.38 12.95
C PRO A 121 -2.10 12.25 12.99
N SER A 122 -1.40 13.30 12.55
CA SER A 122 0.06 13.33 12.59
C SER A 122 0.56 13.10 14.02
N ARG A 123 1.45 12.11 14.19
CA ARG A 123 2.07 11.77 15.47
C ARG A 123 2.98 12.87 16.00
N ALA A 124 3.32 13.86 15.17
CA ALA A 124 4.15 15.01 15.54
C ALA A 124 3.42 16.06 16.42
N GLN A 125 2.11 15.90 16.67
CA GLN A 125 1.32 16.82 17.49
C GLN A 125 1.17 16.40 18.98
N ALA A 126 2.00 15.47 19.47
CA ALA A 126 2.01 15.00 20.87
C ALA A 126 3.09 15.64 21.73
#